data_AF-A0A928SPE9-F1
#
_entry.id   AF-A0A928SPE9-F1
#
_cell.length_a   1.000
_cell.length_b   1.000
_cell.length_c   1.000
_cell.angle_alpha   90.00
_cell.angle_beta   90.00
_cell.angle_gamma   90.00
#
_symmetry.space_group_name_H-M   'P 1'
#
loop_
_entity.id
_entity.type
_entity.pdbx_description
1 polymer ?
#
loop_
_entity_poly.entity_id
_entity_poly.type
_entity_poly.pdbx_seq_one_letter_code
_entity_poly.pdbx_strand_id
1 'polypeptide(L)' 'MRHAHIHPLPREPRVGDIVSFPFGSYTARGDVIEDRGHLGRDGERIIRVRVEVGNDLEPLLTEIPSRVATVVRSR' A
#
# COMPACT_ATOMS: atom_id res chain seq x y z
N MET A 1 24.63 -5.47 -19.87
CA MET A 1 24.46 -6.12 -18.55
C MET A 1 22.97 -6.16 -18.24
N ARG A 2 22.35 -7.34 -18.17
CA ARG A 2 20.92 -7.46 -17.87
C ARG A 2 20.73 -7.22 -16.38
N HIS A 3 20.16 -6.07 -16.01
CA HIS A 3 19.75 -5.83 -14.63
C HIS A 3 18.69 -6.88 -14.29
N ALA A 4 19.03 -7.80 -13.40
CA ALA A 4 18.05 -8.70 -12.83
C ALA A 4 17.07 -7.84 -12.04
N HIS A 5 15.86 -7.63 -12.57
CA HIS A 5 14.75 -7.13 -11.78
C HIS A 5 14.44 -8.21 -10.75
N ILE A 6 15.01 -8.07 -9.55
CA ILE A 6 14.59 -8.84 -8.39
C ILE A 6 13.19 -8.32 -8.09
N HIS A 7 12.16 -8.99 -8.59
CA HIS A 7 10.81 -8.82 -8.07
C HIS A 7 10.84 -9.42 -6.66
N PRO A 8 10.78 -8.61 -5.59
CA PRO A 8 10.61 -9.19 -4.28
C PRO A 8 9.32 -10.01 -4.31
N LEU A 9 9.36 -11.24 -3.78
CA LEU A 9 8.17 -12.04 -3.60
C LEU A 9 7.11 -11.18 -2.90
N PRO A 10 5.84 -11.22 -3.33
CA PRO A 10 4.80 -10.43 -2.72
C PRO A 10 4.69 -10.82 -1.25
N ARG A 11 5.27 -10.00 -0.39
CA ARG A 11 5.14 -10.11 1.06
C ARG A 11 3.99 -9.25 1.51
N GLU A 12 3.44 -9.60 2.65
CA GLU A 12 2.38 -8.83 3.24
C GLU A 12 2.87 -7.40 3.61
N PRO A 13 2.09 -6.35 3.29
CA PRO A 13 2.41 -4.98 3.67
C PRO A 13 2.44 -4.77 5.18
N ARG A 14 3.41 -3.96 5.63
CA ARG A 14 3.63 -3.58 7.02
C ARG A 14 3.73 -2.06 7.13
N VAL A 15 3.53 -1.55 8.34
CA VAL A 15 3.71 -0.12 8.64
C VAL A 15 5.13 0.32 8.22
N GLY A 16 5.22 1.43 7.50
CA GLY A 16 6.45 1.99 6.94
C GLY A 16 6.75 1.52 5.50
N ASP A 17 6.01 0.57 4.95
CA ASP A 17 6.15 0.17 3.56
C ASP A 17 5.54 1.19 2.62
N ILE A 18 6.14 1.32 1.43
CA ILE A 18 5.49 1.97 0.31
C ILE A 18 4.80 0.88 -0.52
N VAL A 19 3.51 1.06 -0.76
CA VAL A 19 2.68 0.11 -1.52
C VAL A 19 2.09 0.77 -2.76
N SER A 20 1.80 -0.05 -3.77
CA SER A 20 0.89 0.29 -4.86
C SER A 20 -0.42 -0.50 -4.75
N PHE A 21 -1.54 0.11 -5.10
CA PHE A 21 -2.86 -0.51 -5.01
C PHE A 21 -3.85 0.14 -5.99
N PRO A 22 -4.93 -0.56 -6.38
CA PRO A 22 -6.00 0.02 -7.19
C PRO A 22 -6.75 1.11 -6.42
N PHE A 23 -6.93 2.28 -7.02
CA PHE A 23 -7.70 3.38 -6.47
C PHE A 23 -8.54 4.03 -7.57
N GLY A 24 -9.83 3.67 -7.63
CA GLY A 24 -10.68 4.03 -8.76
C GLY A 24 -10.19 3.40 -10.08
N SER A 25 -10.03 4.23 -11.12
CA SER A 25 -9.54 3.81 -12.44
C SER A 25 -8.01 3.82 -12.57
N TYR A 26 -7.28 4.17 -11.51
CA TYR A 26 -5.83 4.31 -11.54
C TYR A 26 -5.16 3.49 -10.43
N THR A 27 -3.84 3.33 -10.54
CA THR A 27 -3.01 2.74 -9.48
C THR A 27 -2.43 3.87 -8.65
N ALA A 28 -2.75 3.88 -7.36
CA ALA A 28 -2.16 4.80 -6.41
C ALA A 28 -0.89 4.20 -5.78
N ARG A 29 -0.03 5.08 -5.25
CA ARG A 29 1.11 4.71 -4.43
C ARG A 29 1.02 5.48 -3.11
N GLY A 30 1.31 4.81 -2.00
CA GLY A 30 1.25 5.46 -0.69
C GLY A 30 2.00 4.71 0.39
N ASP A 31 2.16 5.36 1.52
CA ASP A 31 2.83 4.84 2.72
C ASP A 31 1.84 4.14 3.63
N VAL A 32 2.16 2.91 4.04
CA VAL A 32 1.37 2.22 5.08
C VAL A 32 1.67 2.88 6.42
N ILE A 33 0.68 3.57 6.99
CA ILE A 33 0.85 4.33 8.23
C ILE A 33 0.24 3.62 9.45
N GLU A 34 -0.64 2.65 9.24
CA GLU A 34 -1.30 1.92 10.33
C GLU A 34 -1.70 0.52 9.88
N ASP A 35 -1.52 -0.46 10.78
CA ASP A 35 -2.16 -1.77 10.67
C ASP A 35 -3.45 -1.74 11.49
N ARG A 36 -4.59 -1.81 10.80
CA ARG A 36 -5.91 -1.77 11.45
C ARG A 36 -6.33 -3.14 11.98
N GLY A 37 -5.60 -4.21 11.62
CA GLY A 37 -5.93 -5.58 11.98
C GLY A 37 -7.03 -6.19 11.12
N HIS A 38 -7.60 -7.29 11.59
CA HIS A 38 -8.58 -8.12 10.88
C HIS A 38 -10.02 -7.56 11.03
N LEU A 39 -10.21 -6.32 10.58
CA LEU A 39 -11.49 -5.60 10.68
C LEU A 39 -12.34 -5.68 9.41
N GLY A 40 -11.77 -6.19 8.32
CA GLY A 40 -12.46 -6.33 7.04
C GLY A 40 -13.47 -7.47 7.04
N ARG A 41 -14.19 -7.57 5.93
CA ARG A 41 -15.14 -8.68 5.72
C ARG A 41 -14.39 -10.01 5.79
N ASP A 42 -15.00 -10.99 6.46
CA ASP A 42 -14.42 -12.33 6.65
C ASP A 42 -13.06 -12.33 7.38
N GLY A 43 -12.84 -11.33 8.25
CA GLY A 43 -11.58 -11.18 8.98
C GLY A 43 -10.42 -10.71 8.11
N GLU A 44 -10.70 -10.06 6.98
CA GLU A 44 -9.65 -9.51 6.11
C GLU A 44 -8.82 -8.44 6.84
N ARG A 45 -7.50 -8.52 6.70
CA ARG A 45 -6.59 -7.54 7.29
C ARG A 45 -6.67 -6.22 6.53
N ILE A 46 -6.94 -5.14 7.26
CA ILE A 46 -7.04 -3.79 6.73
C ILE A 46 -5.80 -2.99 7.14
N ILE A 47 -5.30 -2.19 6.21
CA ILE A 47 -4.21 -1.25 6.44
C ILE A 47 -4.68 0.16 6.10
N ARG A 48 -4.15 1.16 6.81
CA ARG A 48 -4.33 2.57 6.46
C ARG A 48 -3.12 3.06 5.67
N VAL A 49 -3.39 3.65 4.52
CA VAL A 49 -2.39 4.17 3.60
C VAL A 49 -2.55 5.67 3.45
N ARG A 50 -1.42 6.39 3.53
CA ARG A 50 -1.32 7.81 3.20
C ARG A 50 -0.90 7.96 1.74
N VAL A 51 -1.71 8.65 0.95
CA VAL A 51 -1.46 8.91 -0.47
C VAL A 51 -1.20 10.40 -0.64
N GLU A 52 -0.02 10.73 -1.15
CA GLU A 52 0.31 12.11 -1.53
C GLU A 52 -0.44 12.47 -2.82
N VAL A 53 -1.34 13.46 -2.75
CA VAL A 53 -2.20 13.88 -3.87
C VAL A 53 -1.80 15.28 -4.36
N GLY A 54 -0.60 15.40 -4.92
CA GLY A 54 -0.08 16.68 -5.40
C GLY A 54 0.50 17.57 -4.28
N ASN A 55 1.31 18.55 -4.67
CA ASN A 55 2.24 19.22 -3.75
C ASN A 55 1.59 20.15 -2.71
N ASP A 56 0.36 20.62 -2.97
CA ASP A 56 -0.33 21.63 -2.14
C ASP A 56 -1.66 21.12 -1.54
N LEU A 57 -1.93 19.82 -1.63
CA LEU A 57 -3.13 19.22 -1.07
C LEU A 57 -2.80 18.40 0.17
N GLU A 58 -3.77 18.32 1.08
CA GLU A 58 -3.66 17.42 2.21
C GLU A 58 -3.56 15.97 1.73
N PRO A 59 -2.67 15.16 2.33
CA PRO A 59 -2.56 13.75 1.96
C PRO A 59 -3.88 13.03 2.17
N LEU A 60 -4.28 12.23 1.19
CA LEU A 60 -5.46 11.40 1.31
C LEU A 60 -5.15 10.20 2.20
N LEU A 61 -5.99 9.98 3.21
CA LEU A 61 -5.95 8.76 4.02
C LEU A 61 -7.01 7.79 3.50
N THR A 62 -6.59 6.58 3.16
CA THR A 62 -7.49 5.51 2.70
C THR A 62 -7.23 4.22 3.45
N GLU A 63 -8.30 3.45 3.66
CA GLU A 63 -8.24 2.11 4.22
C GLU A 63 -8.45 1.10 3.10
N ILE A 64 -7.56 0.12 3.00
CA ILE A 64 -7.62 -0.91 1.97
C ILE A 64 -7.31 -2.29 2.57
N PRO A 65 -7.81 -3.37 1.93
CA PRO A 65 -7.32 -4.71 2.23
C PRO A 65 -5.82 -4.86 1.99
N SER A 66 -5.10 -5.51 2.90
CA SER A 66 -3.66 -5.75 2.74
C SER A 66 -3.34 -6.53 1.47
N ARG A 67 -4.25 -7.44 1.06
CA ARG A 67 -4.07 -8.30 -0.12
C ARG A 67 -4.15 -7.58 -1.47
N VAL A 68 -4.72 -6.38 -1.54
CA VAL A 68 -4.78 -5.60 -2.80
C VAL A 68 -3.57 -4.68 -2.95
N ALA A 69 -2.75 -4.57 -1.91
CA ALA A 69 -1.56 -3.76 -1.89
C ALA A 69 -0.31 -4.60 -2.25
N THR A 70 0.50 -4.07 -3.16
CA THR A 70 1.79 -4.65 -3.53
C THR A 70 2.91 -3.78 -2.96
N VAL A 71 3.83 -4.37 -2.20
CA VAL A 71 4.98 -3.65 -1.65
C VAL A 71 5.92 -3.26 -2.79
N VAL A 72 6.15 -1.96 -2.97
CA VAL A 72 7.07 -1.40 -3.98
C VAL A 72 8.39 -0.95 -3.37
N ARG A 73 8.43 -0.65 -2.06
CA ARG A 73 9.66 -0.37 -1.31
C ARG A 73 9.45 -0.73 0.16
N SER A 74 10.42 -1.45 0.72
CA SER A 74 10.52 -1.68 2.17
C SER A 74 11.42 -0.61 2.79
N ARG A 75 11.10 -0.16 4.00
CA ARG A 75 12.02 0.66 4.80
C ARG A 75 13.07 -0.20 5.49
#